data_AF-J0XFU4-F1
#
_entry.id   AF-J0XFU4-F1
#
_cell.length_a   1.000
_cell.length_b   1.000
_cell.length_c   1.000
_cell.angle_alpha   90.00
_cell.angle_beta   90.00
_cell.angle_gamma   90.00
#
_symmetry.space_group_name_H-M   'P 1'
#
loop_
_entity.id
_entity.type
_entity.pdbx_description
1 polymer ?
#
loop_
_entity_poly.entity_id
_entity_poly.type
_entity_poly.pdbx_seq_one_letter_code
_entity_poly.pdbx_strand_id
1 'polypeptide(L)' 'MARHVSDVDRRLIDRGIPPSWEDLVRPEDTRPGSMADSPDRGDGANDRRLLENVPPHAQPRA' A
#
# COMPACT_ATOMS: atom_id res chain seq x y z
N MET A 1 24.33 5.69 2.01
CA MET A 1 22.91 5.34 1.78
C MET A 1 22.05 6.26 2.62
N ALA A 2 21.12 7.01 2.01
CA ALA A 2 20.18 7.83 2.77
C ALA A 2 18.93 7.00 3.07
N ARG A 3 18.74 6.59 4.33
CA ARG A 3 17.46 6.06 4.80
C ARG A 3 16.55 7.26 5.11
N HIS A 4 15.60 7.54 4.23
CA HIS A 4 14.52 8.47 4.57
C HIS A 4 13.53 7.74 5.47
N VAL A 5 13.27 8.30 6.65
CA VAL A 5 12.22 7.84 7.57
C VAL A 5 11.19 8.96 7.62
N SER A 6 9.92 8.63 7.38
CA SER A 6 8.86 9.64 7.43
C SER A 6 8.64 10.11 8.87
N ASP A 7 8.07 11.30 9.05
CA ASP A 7 7.76 11.82 10.38
C ASP A 7 6.68 10.98 11.10
N VAL A 8 5.81 10.31 10.33
CA VAL A 8 4.81 9.35 10.81
C VAL A 8 5.49 8.12 11.37
N ASP A 9 6.45 7.55 10.63
CA ASP A 9 7.21 6.38 11.09
C ASP A 9 8.03 6.70 12.33
N ARG A 10 8.65 7.89 12.40
CA ARG A 10 9.34 8.37 13.61
C ARG A 10 8.40 8.39 14.81
N ARG A 11 7.21 8.97 14.66
CA ARG A 11 6.19 9.05 15.73
C ARG A 11 5.78 7.66 16.22
N LEU A 12 5.65 6.68 15.32
CA LEU A 12 5.28 5.30 15.67
C LEU A 12 6.43 4.60 16.41
N ILE A 13 7.66 4.73 15.91
CA ILE A 13 8.88 4.18 16.52
C ILE A 13 9.05 4.72 17.95
N ASP A 14 8.88 6.04 18.17
CA ASP A 14 9.01 6.67 19.48
C ASP A 14 7.99 6.13 20.51
N ARG A 15 6.87 5.58 20.03
CA ARG A 15 5.81 4.96 20.85
C ARG A 15 6.01 3.46 21.02
N GLY A 16 7.09 2.89 20.48
CA GLY A 16 7.35 1.45 20.46
C GLY A 16 6.45 0.68 19.50
N ILE A 17 5.80 1.37 18.56
CA ILE A 17 4.87 0.77 17.60
C ILE A 17 5.61 0.55 16.28
N PRO A 18 5.58 -0.66 15.70
CA PRO A 18 6.19 -0.91 14.39
C PRO A 18 5.59 0.00 13.29
N PRO A 19 6.43 0.67 12.47
CA PRO A 19 5.98 1.64 11.45
C PRO A 19 5.30 1.01 10.21
N SER A 20 4.75 -0.20 10.31
CA SER A 20 4.09 -0.92 9.21
C SER A 20 2.59 -1.12 9.41
N TRP A 21 2.00 -0.48 10.42
CA TRP A 21 0.60 -0.67 10.78
C TRP A 21 -0.24 0.44 10.16
N GLU A 22 -0.82 0.14 9.00
CA GLU A 22 -1.69 1.04 8.25
C GLU A 22 -2.86 1.56 9.11
N ASP A 23 -3.37 0.74 10.04
CA ASP A 23 -4.43 1.09 11.00
C ASP A 23 -4.08 2.25 11.94
N LEU A 24 -2.79 2.57 12.08
CA LEU A 24 -2.29 3.63 12.96
C LEU A 24 -1.84 4.87 12.19
N VAL A 25 -1.89 4.81 10.86
CA VAL A 25 -1.74 5.94 9.95
C VAL A 25 -3.10 6.62 9.84
N ARG A 26 -3.14 7.91 10.18
CA ARG A 26 -4.39 8.67 10.13
C ARG A 26 -4.61 9.24 8.72
N PRO A 27 -5.84 9.61 8.32
CA PRO A 27 -6.09 10.24 7.03
C PRO A 27 -5.23 11.50 6.78
N GLU A 28 -4.87 12.24 7.83
CA GLU A 28 -4.03 13.44 7.71
C GLU A 28 -2.54 13.12 7.50
N ASP A 29 -2.11 11.90 7.84
CA ASP A 29 -0.76 11.41 7.62
C ASP A 29 -0.56 11.00 6.12
N THR A 30 -1.65 10.84 5.38
CA THR A 30 -1.69 10.49 3.95
C THR A 30 -1.23 11.66 3.10
N ARG A 31 -0.13 11.48 2.36
CA ARG A 31 0.37 12.49 1.43
C ARG A 31 -0.37 12.41 0.09
N PRO A 32 -0.58 13.52 -0.63
CA PRO A 32 -1.12 13.49 -1.99
C PRO A 32 -0.25 12.62 -2.91
N GLY A 33 -0.89 11.69 -3.64
CA GLY A 33 -0.20 10.73 -4.51
C GLY A 33 0.39 9.53 -3.76
N SER A 34 -0.03 9.31 -2.52
CA SER A 34 0.29 8.08 -1.78
C SER A 34 -0.55 6.89 -2.28
N MET A 35 -0.20 5.67 -1.86
CA MET A 35 -0.94 4.45 -2.22
C MET A 35 -2.45 4.50 -1.89
N ALA A 36 -2.88 5.33 -0.94
CA ALA A 36 -4.30 5.54 -0.63
C ALA A 36 -5.08 6.17 -1.81
N ASP A 37 -4.41 6.98 -2.63
CA ASP A 37 -4.97 7.61 -3.83
C ASP A 37 -4.83 6.71 -5.08
N SER A 38 -4.19 5.54 -4.93
CA SER A 38 -3.91 4.62 -6.02
C SER A 38 -5.14 3.73 -6.31
N PRO A 39 -5.39 3.36 -7.58
CA PRO A 39 -6.28 2.25 -7.91
C PRO A 39 -5.80 0.91 -7.32
N ASP A 40 -4.57 0.84 -6.81
CA ASP A 40 -3.99 -0.35 -6.16
C ASP A 40 -4.12 -0.32 -4.62
N ARG A 41 -4.98 0.53 -4.05
CA ARG A 41 -5.19 0.72 -2.59
C ARG A 41 -5.79 -0.47 -1.81
N GLY A 42 -5.88 -1.65 -2.42
CA GLY A 42 -6.43 -2.86 -1.78
C GLY A 42 -7.96 -2.95 -1.76
N ASP A 43 -8.69 -2.10 -2.50
CA ASP A 43 -10.14 -2.25 -2.72
C ASP A 43 -10.49 -3.31 -3.81
N GLY A 44 -9.49 -4.09 -4.21
CA GLY A 44 -9.59 -5.13 -5.23
C GLY A 44 -9.66 -4.61 -6.67
N ALA A 45 -9.54 -3.31 -6.92
CA ALA A 45 -9.55 -2.79 -8.30
C ALA A 45 -8.34 -3.29 -9.12
N ASN A 46 -7.14 -3.36 -8.51
CA ASN A 46 -5.98 -3.98 -9.15
C ASN A 46 -6.18 -5.48 -9.40
N ASP A 47 -6.69 -6.22 -8.42
CA ASP A 47 -6.94 -7.65 -8.53
C ASP A 47 -7.94 -7.94 -9.67
N ARG A 48 -8.99 -7.11 -9.79
CA ARG A 48 -9.94 -7.17 -10.89
C ARG A 48 -9.25 -6.95 -12.24
N ARG A 49 -8.41 -5.92 -12.35
CA ARG A 49 -7.65 -5.65 -13.58
C ARG A 49 -6.69 -6.81 -13.90
N LEU A 50 -6.06 -7.40 -12.91
CA LEU A 50 -5.15 -8.54 -13.07
C LEU A 50 -5.91 -9.78 -13.55
N LEU A 51 -7.13 -10.02 -13.04
CA LEU A 51 -8.01 -11.10 -13.50
C LEU A 51 -8.54 -10.86 -14.92
N GLU A 52 -8.85 -9.61 -15.28
CA GLU A 52 -9.28 -9.25 -16.64
C GLU A 52 -8.15 -9.37 -17.67
N ASN A 53 -6.90 -9.14 -17.25
CA ASN A 53 -5.72 -9.11 -18.12
C ASN A 53 -4.76 -10.29 -17.86
N VAL A 54 -5.27 -11.44 -17.41
CA VAL A 54 -4.43 -12.64 -17.21
C VAL A 54 -3.84 -13.09 -18.55
N PRO A 55 -2.50 -13.17 -18.68
CA PRO A 55 -1.88 -13.55 -19.93
C PRO A 55 -2.20 -15.01 -20.27
N PRO A 56 -2.27 -15.40 -21.57
CA PRO A 56 -2.74 -16.72 -21.98
C PRO A 56 -1.99 -17.91 -21.36
N HIS A 57 -0.71 -17.76 -21.04
CA HIS A 57 0.10 -18.82 -20.42
C HIS A 57 -0.19 -19.04 -18.93
N ALA A 58 -0.87 -18.09 -18.27
CA ALA A 58 -1.22 -18.12 -16.86
C ALA A 58 -2.69 -18.47 -16.61
N GLN A 59 -3.50 -18.65 -17.67
CA GLN A 59 -4.90 -19.02 -17.53
C GLN A 59 -5.06 -20.49 -17.11
N PRO A 60 -6.10 -20.85 -16.31
CA PRO A 60 -6.39 -22.23 -15.99
C PRO A 60 -6.69 -23.02 -17.27
N ARG A 61 -6.11 -24.21 -17.40
CA ARG A 61 -6.42 -25.09 -18.54
C ARG A 61 -7.77 -25.76 -18.29
N ALA A 62 -8.59 -25.83 -19.35
CA ALA A 62 -9.89 -26.50 -19.36
C ALA A 62 -9.77 -28.02 -19.20
#